data_AF-A0A2M7NBQ3-F1
#
_entry.id   AF-A0A2M7NBQ3-F1
#
_cell.length_a   1.000
_cell.length_b   1.000
_cell.length_c   1.000
_cell.angle_alpha   90.00
_cell.angle_beta   90.00
_cell.angle_gamma   90.00
#
_symmetry.space_group_name_H-M   'P 1'
#
loop_
_entity.id
_entity.type
_entity.pdbx_description
1 polymer ?
#
loop_
_entity_poly.entity_id
_entity_poly.type
_entity_poly.pdbx_seq_one_letter_code
_entity_poly.pdbx_strand_id
1 'polypeptide(L)'
;KRLRVITNALTRMRICTAQGEMEFDFKAEQHKIPEGYLPWFDVPDRATRAATVVFGHWSALGLMIKDHAIALDTGCLWGGPLTAIRLEDRAVIQVPCADSAVAKHW
;
A
#
# COMPACT_ATOMS: atom_id res chain seq x y z
N LYS A 1 13.21 6.83 -20.09
CA LYS A 1 12.67 7.72 -19.03
C LYS A 1 11.24 7.32 -18.59
N ARG A 2 10.25 7.25 -19.50
CA ARG A 2 8.85 6.86 -19.20
C ARG A 2 8.70 5.49 -18.50
N LEU A 3 9.29 4.43 -19.05
CA LEU A 3 9.13 3.07 -18.50
C LEU A 3 9.60 2.95 -17.05
N ARG A 4 10.72 3.59 -16.69
CA ARG A 4 11.21 3.62 -15.31
C ARG A 4 10.21 4.24 -14.34
N VAL A 5 9.55 5.33 -14.75
CA VAL A 5 8.50 5.98 -13.95
C VAL A 5 7.31 5.05 -13.75
N ILE A 6 6.85 4.39 -14.82
CA ILE A 6 5.73 3.44 -14.75
C ILE A 6 6.07 2.27 -13.84
N THR A 7 7.24 1.67 -13.99
CA THR A 7 7.70 0.57 -13.13
C THR A 7 7.73 1.02 -11.67
N ASN A 8 8.33 2.16 -11.36
CA ASN A 8 8.39 2.66 -10.00
C ASN A 8 7.00 2.92 -9.40
N ALA A 9 6.09 3.53 -10.17
CA ALA A 9 4.72 3.79 -9.73
C ALA A 9 3.95 2.50 -9.43
N LEU A 10 4.11 1.48 -10.27
CA LEU A 10 3.36 0.21 -10.14
C LEU A 10 3.96 -0.77 -9.14
N THR A 11 5.25 -0.66 -8.81
CA THR A 11 5.97 -1.71 -8.06
C THR A 11 6.69 -1.22 -6.80
N ARG A 12 6.86 0.08 -6.59
CA ARG A 12 7.70 0.61 -5.50
C ARG A 12 7.07 1.73 -4.68
N MET A 13 6.15 2.50 -5.28
CA MET A 13 5.57 3.70 -4.70
C MET A 13 4.83 3.42 -3.38
N ARG A 14 5.04 4.30 -2.40
CA ARG A 14 4.32 4.31 -1.11
C ARG A 14 3.78 5.70 -0.82
N ILE A 15 4.69 6.66 -0.74
CA ILE A 15 4.37 8.06 -0.50
C ILE A 15 4.82 8.92 -1.67
N CYS A 16 4.15 10.06 -1.82
CA CYS A 16 4.47 11.09 -2.79
C CYS A 16 4.38 12.48 -2.14
N THR A 17 4.99 13.48 -2.77
CA THR A 17 4.66 14.87 -2.48
C THR A 17 3.21 15.18 -2.91
N ALA A 18 2.67 16.33 -2.49
CA ALA A 18 1.35 16.78 -2.94
C ALA A 18 1.27 16.99 -4.46
N GLN A 19 2.41 17.16 -5.14
CA GLN A 19 2.52 17.28 -6.60
C GLN A 19 2.66 15.92 -7.30
N GLY A 20 2.68 14.81 -6.55
CA GLY A 20 2.77 13.45 -7.09
C GLY A 20 4.20 12.97 -7.37
N GLU A 21 5.22 13.64 -6.85
CA GLU A 21 6.61 13.16 -6.95
C GLU A 21 6.81 11.98 -5.99
N MET A 22 7.25 10.84 -6.53
CA MET A 22 7.42 9.60 -5.76
C MET A 22 8.67 9.63 -4.88
N GLU A 23 8.52 9.17 -3.64
CA GLU A 23 9.61 8.93 -2.68
C GLU A 23 9.80 7.41 -2.52
N PHE A 24 11.05 6.94 -2.39
CA PHE A 24 11.38 5.50 -2.40
C PHE A 24 12.11 4.99 -1.17
N ASP A 25 12.64 5.86 -0.31
CA ASP A 25 13.41 5.50 0.88
C ASP A 25 12.49 5.17 2.06
N PHE A 26 11.29 5.75 2.10
CA PHE A 26 10.29 5.48 3.13
C PHE A 26 9.68 4.08 2.99
N LYS A 27 9.69 3.32 4.09
CA LYS A 27 9.19 1.92 4.15
C LYS A 27 8.40 1.59 5.42
N ALA A 28 8.08 2.61 6.23
CA ALA A 28 7.51 2.43 7.56
C ALA A 28 5.99 2.58 7.57
N GLU A 29 5.40 2.57 8.77
CA GLU A 29 3.97 2.71 9.00
C GLU A 29 3.47 4.13 8.69
N GLN A 30 2.19 4.28 8.33
CA GLN A 30 1.62 5.56 7.88
C GLN A 30 1.81 6.74 8.86
N HIS A 31 1.79 6.50 10.17
CA HIS A 31 1.97 7.56 11.17
C HIS A 31 3.41 8.09 11.28
N LYS A 32 4.37 7.45 10.61
CA LYS A 32 5.78 7.88 10.54
C LYS A 32 6.13 8.63 9.27
N ILE A 33 5.14 8.90 8.40
CA ILE A 33 5.37 9.62 7.15
C ILE A 33 5.96 11.01 7.49
N PRO A 34 7.09 11.38 6.87
CA PRO A 34 7.72 12.67 7.09
C PRO A 34 6.86 13.82 6.57
N GLU A 35 7.04 15.01 7.15
CA GLU A 35 6.37 16.23 6.71
C GLU A 35 6.62 16.50 5.22
N GLY A 36 5.60 17.01 4.52
CA GLY A 36 5.66 17.28 3.09
C GLY A 36 5.28 16.10 2.19
N TYR A 37 5.10 14.90 2.75
CA TYR A 37 4.67 13.71 2.02
C TYR A 37 3.28 13.22 2.42
N LEU A 38 2.64 12.54 1.48
CA LEU A 38 1.33 11.92 1.61
C LEU A 38 1.42 10.47 1.13
N PRO A 39 0.62 9.54 1.69
CA PRO A 39 0.37 8.27 1.00
C PRO A 39 -0.10 8.55 -0.44
N TRP A 40 0.37 7.77 -1.42
CA TRP A 40 0.05 8.03 -2.83
C TRP A 40 -1.47 8.13 -3.10
N PHE A 41 -2.26 7.37 -2.35
CA PHE A 41 -3.72 7.32 -2.47
C PHE A 41 -4.44 8.53 -1.85
N ASP A 42 -3.72 9.37 -1.09
CA ASP A 42 -4.24 10.61 -0.51
C ASP A 42 -3.74 11.86 -1.27
N VAL A 43 -2.91 11.68 -2.30
CA VAL A 43 -2.47 12.78 -3.19
C VAL A 43 -3.69 13.44 -3.87
N PRO A 44 -3.80 14.78 -3.84
CA PRO A 44 -4.92 15.49 -4.46
C PRO A 44 -4.93 15.29 -5.98
N ASP A 45 -6.13 15.34 -6.56
CA ASP A 45 -6.35 15.29 -8.02
C ASP A 45 -5.77 14.07 -8.76
N ARG A 46 -5.37 13.02 -8.03
CA ARG A 46 -4.90 11.77 -8.66
C ARG A 46 -5.92 11.27 -9.68
N ALA A 47 -5.43 10.80 -10.82
CA ALA A 47 -6.27 10.31 -11.91
C ALA A 47 -7.16 9.12 -11.50
N THR A 48 -6.73 8.34 -10.50
CA THR A 48 -7.44 7.15 -10.01
C THR A 48 -8.54 7.45 -9.00
N ARG A 49 -8.82 8.72 -8.65
CA ARG A 49 -9.73 9.07 -7.54
C ARG A 49 -11.16 8.51 -7.66
N ALA A 50 -11.63 8.24 -8.87
CA ALA A 50 -12.96 7.68 -9.14
C ALA A 50 -12.98 6.15 -9.24
N ALA A 51 -11.81 5.50 -9.26
CA ALA A 51 -11.69 4.05 -9.31
C ALA A 51 -11.31 3.51 -7.94
N THR A 52 -11.83 2.33 -7.58
CA THR A 52 -11.33 1.61 -6.41
C THR A 52 -10.03 0.91 -6.77
N VAL A 53 -8.92 1.38 -6.17
CA VAL A 53 -7.60 0.74 -6.36
C VAL A 53 -7.35 -0.24 -5.22
N VAL A 54 -7.23 -1.52 -5.55
CA VAL A 54 -6.82 -2.58 -4.62
C VAL A 54 -5.32 -2.82 -4.82
N PHE A 55 -4.53 -2.74 -3.75
CA PHE A 55 -3.07 -2.78 -3.83
C PHE A 55 -2.41 -3.50 -2.64
N GLY A 56 -1.10 -3.76 -2.78
CA GLY A 56 -0.25 -4.38 -1.76
C GLY A 56 1.13 -3.72 -1.68
N HIS A 57 2.20 -4.50 -1.53
CA HIS A 57 3.62 -4.08 -1.47
C HIS A 57 4.05 -3.26 -0.24
N TRP A 58 3.14 -2.49 0.35
CA TRP A 58 3.40 -1.70 1.55
C TRP A 58 2.85 -2.37 2.80
N SER A 59 3.45 -3.48 3.21
CA SER A 59 2.96 -4.27 4.35
C SER A 59 3.00 -3.54 5.70
N ALA A 60 3.87 -2.54 5.87
CA ALA A 60 3.87 -1.68 7.04
C ALA A 60 2.61 -0.79 7.15
N LEU A 61 1.85 -0.59 6.06
CA LEU A 61 0.54 0.06 6.10
C LEU A 61 -0.52 -0.83 6.74
N GLY A 62 -0.42 -2.15 6.54
CA GLY A 62 -1.41 -3.12 6.98
C GLY A 62 -2.71 -3.07 6.17
N LEU A 63 -3.76 -3.70 6.71
CA LEU A 63 -5.09 -3.68 6.11
C LEU A 63 -5.68 -2.27 6.23
N MET A 64 -6.08 -1.71 5.08
CA MET A 64 -6.78 -0.43 5.02
C MET A 64 -7.90 -0.53 4.00
N ILE A 65 -9.11 -0.11 4.37
CA ILE A 65 -10.28 -0.10 3.50
C ILE A 65 -10.84 1.32 3.47
N LYS A 66 -10.63 2.03 2.36
CA LYS A 66 -11.28 3.30 2.02
C LYS A 66 -12.21 3.10 0.83
N ASP A 67 -13.01 4.11 0.49
CA ASP A 67 -13.93 4.04 -0.65
C ASP A 67 -13.22 3.72 -1.98
N HIS A 68 -12.08 4.38 -2.23
CA HIS A 68 -11.35 4.28 -3.49
C HIS A 68 -9.91 3.75 -3.36
N ALA A 69 -9.53 3.22 -2.19
CA ALA A 69 -8.21 2.64 -1.96
C ALA A 69 -8.29 1.51 -0.93
N ILE A 70 -7.81 0.32 -1.28
CA ILE A 70 -7.84 -0.86 -0.42
C ILE A 70 -6.44 -1.49 -0.39
N ALA A 71 -5.80 -1.48 0.78
CA ALA A 71 -4.52 -2.15 1.00
C ALA A 71 -4.77 -3.55 1.56
N LEU A 72 -4.32 -4.59 0.85
CA LEU A 72 -4.45 -5.99 1.24
C LEU A 72 -3.15 -6.61 1.76
N ASP A 73 -2.01 -5.94 1.56
CA ASP A 73 -0.73 -6.44 2.05
C ASP A 73 -0.65 -6.27 3.57
N THR A 74 -1.06 -7.32 4.27
CA THR A 74 -0.96 -7.43 5.73
C THR A 74 0.33 -8.09 6.19
N GLY A 75 1.31 -8.25 5.29
CA GLY A 75 2.64 -8.73 5.65
C GLY A 75 2.64 -10.20 6.05
N CYS A 76 2.01 -11.07 5.26
CA CYS A 76 1.98 -12.52 5.52
C CYS A 76 3.38 -13.08 5.79
N LEU A 77 4.36 -12.74 4.94
CA LEU A 77 5.77 -13.15 5.09
C LEU A 77 6.39 -12.74 6.43
N TRP A 78 5.88 -11.65 7.03
CA TRP A 78 6.37 -11.06 8.27
C TRP A 78 5.57 -11.52 9.51
N GLY A 79 4.81 -12.61 9.38
CA GLY A 79 3.96 -13.16 10.44
C GLY A 79 2.59 -12.50 10.56
N GLY A 80 2.24 -11.58 9.67
CA GLY A 80 0.85 -11.12 9.53
C GLY A 80 -0.02 -12.17 8.83
N PRO A 81 -1.33 -11.94 8.65
CA PRO A 81 -2.17 -12.82 7.86
C PRO A 81 -1.97 -12.62 6.36
N LEU A 82 -2.43 -13.57 5.55
CA LEU A 82 -2.76 -13.36 4.14
C LEU A 82 -4.21 -12.88 4.05
N THR A 83 -4.44 -11.78 3.35
CA THR A 83 -5.76 -11.12 3.30
C THR A 83 -6.36 -11.15 1.89
N ALA A 84 -7.65 -11.47 1.82
CA ALA A 84 -8.49 -11.33 0.64
C ALA A 84 -9.70 -10.43 0.95
N ILE A 85 -10.23 -9.78 -0.08
CA ILE A 85 -11.47 -9.01 -0.01
C ILE A 85 -12.42 -9.47 -1.11
N ARG A 86 -13.69 -9.67 -0.75
CA ARG A 86 -14.79 -9.89 -1.70
C ARG A 86 -15.31 -8.53 -2.19
N LEU A 87 -15.37 -8.31 -3.49
CA LEU A 87 -15.61 -6.96 -4.03
C LEU A 87 -17.06 -6.50 -3.90
N GLU A 88 -17.99 -7.45 -3.89
CA GLU A 88 -19.44 -7.21 -3.87
C GLU A 88 -19.91 -6.54 -2.57
N ASP A 89 -19.35 -6.95 -1.44
CA ASP A 89 -19.75 -6.50 -0.10
C ASP A 89 -18.57 -6.05 0.77
N ARG A 90 -17.35 -6.03 0.20
CA ARG A 90 -16.10 -5.70 0.90
C ARG A 90 -15.82 -6.61 2.10
N ALA A 91 -16.38 -7.82 2.13
CA ALA A 91 -16.10 -8.77 3.20
C ALA A 91 -14.62 -9.18 3.16
N VAL A 92 -13.98 -9.12 4.33
CA VAL A 92 -12.57 -9.44 4.52
C VAL A 92 -12.43 -10.87 5.00
N ILE A 93 -11.54 -11.63 4.34
CA ILE A 93 -11.13 -12.97 4.76
C ILE A 93 -9.63 -12.93 5.04
N GLN A 94 -9.22 -13.42 6.21
CA GLN A 94 -7.83 -13.50 6.62
C GLN A 94 -7.51 -14.92 7.06
N VAL A 95 -6.39 -15.43 6.58
CA VAL A 95 -5.81 -16.70 7.06
C VAL A 95 -4.46 -16.40 7.73
N PRO A 96 -4.14 -17.04 8.87
CA PRO A 96 -2.82 -16.90 9.48
C PRO A 96 -1.70 -17.32 8.51
N CYS A 97 -0.54 -16.68 8.61
CA CYS A 97 0.66 -17.20 7.92
C CYS A 97 1.04 -18.55 8.51
N ALA A 98 1.48 -19.49 7.67
CA ALA A 98 2.13 -20.71 8.14
C ALA A 98 3.42 -20.34 8.91
N ASP A 99 3.78 -21.11 9.95
CA ASP A 99 4.74 -20.82 11.05
C ASP A 99 6.22 -20.53 10.67
N SER A 100 6.48 -19.87 9.55
CA SER A 100 7.81 -19.52 9.03
C SER A 100 7.94 -18.02 8.75
N ALA A 101 7.52 -17.18 9.70
CA ALA A 101 7.69 -15.73 9.61
C ALA A 101 9.18 -15.37 9.53
N VAL A 102 9.55 -14.58 8.53
CA VAL A 102 10.90 -14.01 8.41
C VAL A 102 10.96 -12.74 9.27
N ALA A 103 12.11 -12.44 9.88
CA ALA A 103 12.27 -11.23 10.69
C ALA A 103 11.99 -9.95 9.87
N LYS A 104 11.28 -8.97 10.45
CA LYS A 104 10.95 -7.69 9.82
C LYS A 104 12.21 -6.84 9.62
N HIS A 105 12.63 -6.65 8.37
CA HIS A 105 13.65 -5.68 7.98
C HIS A 105 13.03 -4.66 7.03
N TRP A 106 12.66 -3.49 7.54
CA TRP A 106 12.19 -2.35 6.72
C TRP A 106 13.39 -1.48 6.34
#